data_AF-A0A7J3JBY7-F1
#
_entry.id   AF-A0A7J3JBY7-F1
#
_cell.length_a   1.000
_cell.length_b   1.000
_cell.length_c   1.000
_cell.angle_alpha   90.00
_cell.angle_beta   90.00
_cell.angle_gamma   90.00
#
_symmetry.space_group_name_H-M   'P 1'
#
loop_
_entity.id
_entity.type
_entity.pdbx_description
1 polymer ?
#
loop_
_entity_poly.entity_id
_entity_poly.type
_entity_poly.pdbx_seq_one_letter_code
_entity_poly.pdbx_strand_id
1 'polypeptide(L)' 'MRHNISITMDQKLFRQLETIRGREKRSTFIEHLIVLGLQDYANKKEKKNGDNLFPAYIADFKPKSA' A
#
# COMPACT_ATOMS: atom_id res chain seq x y z
N MET A 1 12.64 -4.43 10.74
CA MET A 1 13.71 -3.77 9.95
C MET A 1 13.04 -2.87 8.93
N ARG A 2 13.45 -1.60 8.77
CA ARG A 2 12.85 -0.71 7.75
C ARG A 2 13.71 -0.76 6.49
N HIS A 3 13.10 -1.02 5.34
CA HIS A 3 13.76 -1.01 4.05
C HIS A 3 13.40 0.27 3.30
N ASN A 4 14.41 1.05 2.92
CA ASN A 4 14.20 2.23 2.09
C ASN A 4 14.22 1.82 0.63
N ILE A 5 13.17 2.16 -0.11
CA ILE A 5 13.07 1.91 -1.54
C ILE A 5 12.89 3.25 -2.28
N SER A 6 13.52 3.37 -3.44
CA SER A 6 13.29 4.48 -4.36
C SER A 6 12.35 4.00 -5.46
N ILE A 7 11.31 4.77 -5.75
CA ILE A 7 10.30 4.44 -6.77
C ILE A 7 10.28 5.57 -7.79
N THR A 8 10.47 5.22 -9.05
CA THR A 8 10.27 6.14 -10.18
C THR A 8 8.82 6.05 -10.64
N MET A 9 8.16 7.20 -10.78
CA MET A 9 6.78 7.27 -11.27
C MET A 9 6.55 8.53 -12.10
N ASP A 10 5.47 8.50 -12.86
CA ASP A 10 5.06 9.64 -13.67
C ASP A 10 4.75 10.88 -12.82
N GLN A 11 5.11 12.06 -13.33
CA GLN A 11 4.96 13.33 -12.62
C GLN A 11 3.48 13.67 -12.36
N LYS A 12 2.57 13.32 -13.27
CA LYS A 12 1.13 13.58 -13.12
C LYS A 12 0.57 12.72 -11.99
N LEU A 13 0.95 11.44 -11.95
CA LEU A 13 0.56 10.53 -10.88
C LEU A 13 1.08 11.03 -9.53
N PHE A 14 2.35 11.44 -9.47
CA PHE A 14 2.93 12.01 -8.24
C PHE A 14 2.14 13.23 -7.74
N ARG A 15 1.74 14.15 -8.63
CA ARG A 15 0.93 15.32 -8.25
C ARG A 15 -0.45 14.95 -7.74
N GLN A 16 -1.09 13.94 -8.35
CA GLN A 16 -2.38 13.44 -7.88
C GLN A 16 -2.24 12.83 -6.48
N LEU A 17 -1.20 12.04 -6.24
CA LEU A 17 -0.90 11.48 -4.92
C LEU A 17 -0.70 12.57 -3.88
N GLU A 18 0.10 13.61 -4.17
CA GLU A 18 0.29 14.72 -3.24
C GLU A 18 -0.99 15.51 -2.96
N THR A 19 -1.89 15.61 -3.95
CA THR A 19 -3.19 16.26 -3.79
C THR A 19 -4.11 15.47 -2.86
N ILE A 20 -4.17 14.14 -3.03
CA ILE A 20 -5.03 13.24 -2.24
C ILE A 20 -4.47 13.08 -0.82
N ARG A 21 -3.15 13.00 -0.68
CA ARG A 21 -2.43 12.83 0.60
C ARG A 21 -2.81 13.88 1.64
N GLY A 22 -3.07 15.12 1.21
CA GLY A 22 -3.34 16.24 2.10
C GLY A 22 -2.20 16.50 3.09
N ARG A 23 -2.44 16.31 4.40
CA ARG A 23 -1.47 16.59 5.49
C ARG A 23 -0.64 15.38 5.93
N GLU A 24 -0.89 14.18 5.41
CA GLU A 24 -0.21 12.96 5.85
C GLU A 24 1.24 12.86 5.34
N LYS A 25 2.19 12.27 6.07
CA LYS A 25 3.57 12.11 5.54
C LYS A 25 3.59 11.22 4.29
N ARG A 26 4.35 11.61 3.26
CA ARG A 26 4.45 10.87 1.98
C ARG A 26 4.74 9.39 2.16
N SER A 27 5.72 9.06 3.00
CA SER A 27 6.08 7.66 3.26
C SER A 27 4.91 6.86 3.83
N THR A 28 4.17 7.44 4.78
CA THR A 28 3.02 6.79 5.43
C THR A 28 1.86 6.62 4.46
N PHE A 29 1.57 7.65 3.67
CA PHE A 29 0.51 7.61 2.68
C PHE A 29 0.80 6.59 1.56
N ILE A 30 2.02 6.60 1.02
CA ILE A 30 2.44 5.63 0.00
C ILE A 30 2.45 4.21 0.56
N GLU A 31 2.94 4.00 1.78
CA GLU A 31 2.87 2.71 2.47
C GLU A 31 1.43 2.22 2.60
N HIS A 32 0.51 3.09 3.01
CA HIS A 32 -0.92 2.77 3.11
C HIS A 32 -1.52 2.35 1.75
N LEU A 33 -1.23 3.10 0.68
CA LEU A 33 -1.70 2.76 -0.67
C LEU A 33 -1.14 1.42 -1.17
N ILE A 34 0.13 1.12 -0.87
CA ILE A 34 0.74 -0.17 -1.23
C ILE A 34 0.03 -1.32 -0.50
N VAL A 35 -0.23 -1.17 0.81
CA VAL A 35 -0.96 -2.19 1.60
C VAL A 35 -2.35 -2.43 1.02
N LEU A 36 -3.11 -1.37 0.75
CA LEU A 36 -4.44 -1.49 0.16
C LEU A 36 -4.42 -2.17 -1.22
N GLY A 37 -3.46 -1.80 -2.07
CA GLY A 37 -3.27 -2.41 -3.39
C GLY A 37 -2.93 -3.89 -3.31
N LEU A 38 -2.08 -4.29 -2.36
CA LEU A 38 -1.73 -5.70 -2.13
C LEU A 38 -2.94 -6.50 -1.63
N GLN A 39 -3.73 -5.95 -0.70
CA GLN A 39 -4.95 -6.59 -0.20
C GLN A 39 -5.99 -6.78 -1.31
N ASP A 40 -6.25 -5.75 -2.12
CA ASP A 40 -7.19 -5.85 -3.25
C ASP A 40 -6.71 -6.86 -4.29
N TYR A 41 -5.42 -6.86 -4.62
CA TYR A 41 -4.82 -7.83 -5.53
C TYR A 41 -4.95 -9.27 -5.00
N ALA A 42 -4.68 -9.47 -3.70
CA ALA A 42 -4.85 -10.75 -3.02
C ALA A 42 -6.28 -11.26 -3.12
N ASN A 43 -7.24 -10.44 -2.71
CA ASN A 43 -8.66 -10.78 -2.70
C ASN A 43 -9.19 -11.11 -4.10
N LYS A 44 -8.69 -10.40 -5.13
CA LYS A 44 -9.00 -10.69 -6.54
C LYS A 44 -8.37 -11.98 -7.04
N LYS A 45 -7.21 -12.36 -6.51
CA LYS A 45 -6.52 -13.61 -6.83
C LYS A 45 -7.18 -14.81 -6.14
N GLU A 46 -7.61 -14.68 -4.89
CA GLU A 46 -8.37 -15.71 -4.17
C GLU A 46 -9.73 -16.00 -4.83
N LYS A 47 -10.39 -14.98 -5.39
CA LYS A 47 -11.59 -15.17 -6.21
C LYS A 47 -11.32 -15.92 -7.53
N LYS A 48 -10.07 -16.01 -7.98
CA LYS A 48 -9.68 -16.68 -9.23
C LYS A 48 -9.06 -18.05 -9.02
N ASN A 49 -8.33 -18.27 -7.93
CA ASN A 49 -7.70 -19.55 -7.60
C ASN A 49 -7.85 -19.77 -6.09
N GLY A 50 -8.59 -20.81 -5.69
CA GLY A 50 -8.83 -21.20 -4.30
C GLY A 50 -7.63 -21.82 -3.58
N ASP A 51 -6.42 -21.28 -3.79
CA ASP A 51 -5.21 -21.70 -3.10
C ASP A 51 -4.53 -20.48 -2.45
N ASN A 52 -4.57 -20.48 -1.11
CA ASN A 52 -4.11 -19.42 -0.21
C ASN A 52 -2.66 -19.01 -0.50
N LEU A 53 -2.46 -17.73 -0.80
CA LEU A 53 -1.12 -17.17 -1.08
C LEU A 53 -0.90 -15.82 -0.39
N PHE A 54 -1.33 -15.65 0.87
CA PHE A 54 -0.80 -14.60 1.73
C PHE A 54 -0.53 -15.08 3.17
N PRO A 55 0.67 -14.84 3.73
CA PRO A 55 1.00 -15.19 5.11
C PRO A 55 0.45 -14.15 6.11
N ALA A 56 0.16 -14.60 7.33
CA ALA A 56 -0.54 -13.89 8.42
C ALA A 56 0.00 -12.51 8.86
N TYR A 57 1.08 -11.97 8.27
CA TYR A 57 1.75 -10.76 8.76
C TYR A 57 1.08 -9.43 8.39
N ILE A 58 0.11 -9.43 7.46
CA ILE A 58 -0.63 -8.20 7.07
C ILE A 58 -1.80 -7.90 8.02
N ALA A 59 -2.31 -8.91 8.74
CA ALA A 59 -3.48 -8.76 9.63
C ALA A 59 -3.23 -7.84 10.84
N ASP A 60 -1.96 -7.66 11.21
CA ASP A 60 -1.55 -6.86 12.38
C ASP A 60 -1.19 -5.40 12.02
N PHE A 61 -1.34 -4.98 10.76
CA PHE A 61 -0.99 -3.62 10.35
C PHE A 61 -2.05 -2.62 10.83
N LYS A 62 -1.86 -2.07 12.04
CA LYS A 62 -2.61 -0.91 12.54
C LYS A 62 -1.82 0.36 12.23
N PRO A 63 -2.29 1.25 11.33
CA PRO A 63 -1.62 2.52 11.10
C PRO A 63 -1.54 3.29 12.42
N LYS A 64 -0.35 3.80 12.76
CA LYS A 64 -0.19 4.66 13.93
C LYS A 64 -0.96 5.96 13.69
N SER A 65 -2.03 6.16 14.44
CA SER A 65 -2.71 7.45 14.58
C SER A 65 -1.70 8.48 15.06
N ALA A 66 -1.55 9.56 14.28
CA ALA A 66 -0.83 10.76 14.67
C ALA A 66 -1.69 11.61 15.61
#